data_AF-A0A4D6N3G8-F1
#
_entry.id   AF-A0A4D6N3G8-F1
#
_cell.length_a   1.000
_cell.length_b   1.000
_cell.length_c   1.000
_cell.angle_alpha   90.00
_cell.angle_beta   90.00
_cell.angle_gamma   90.00
#
_symmetry.space_group_name_H-M   'P 1'
#
loop_
_entity.id
_entity.type
_entity.pdbx_description
1 polymer ?
#
loop_
_entity_poly.entity_id
_entity_poly.type
_entity_poly.pdbx_seq_one_letter_code
_entity_poly.pdbx_strand_id
1 'polypeptide(L)'
;MSIEEEEHKHYSRALSSSYSNQATVGVPKYITRMSIAVVNSLTITEFVNEKAKFDSFVDEWFKTVDENGDGKLSCEEIRSGFGLLLPFGSDPPPRQENEAIFKRFDEDGNGALDREEFKSLMTEIMNALARGIGGSPIIVALGKDSFLTKPVQHELARLSSS
;
A
#
# COMPACT_ATOMS: atom_id res chain seq x y z
N MET A 1 -20.04 -10.15 -31.50
CA MET A 1 -18.83 -10.40 -30.68
C MET A 1 -17.74 -9.54 -31.27
N SER A 2 -17.29 -8.57 -30.48
CA SER A 2 -16.41 -7.49 -30.93
C SER A 2 -14.96 -7.98 -30.98
N ILE A 3 -14.16 -7.42 -31.90
CA ILE A 3 -12.74 -7.76 -32.16
C ILE A 3 -11.89 -7.69 -30.86
N GLU A 4 -12.27 -6.84 -29.91
CA GLU A 4 -11.64 -6.68 -28.60
C GLU A 4 -11.73 -7.94 -27.70
N GLU A 5 -12.78 -8.75 -27.86
CA GLU A 5 -13.00 -9.97 -27.07
C GLU A 5 -12.12 -11.15 -27.57
N GLU A 6 -11.68 -11.08 -28.83
CA GLU A 6 -10.80 -12.05 -29.46
C GLU A 6 -9.32 -11.74 -29.17
N GLU A 7 -8.94 -10.47 -29.12
CA GLU A 7 -7.59 -10.04 -28.71
C GLU A 7 -7.30 -10.37 -27.25
N HIS A 8 -8.27 -10.18 -26.34
CA HIS A 8 -8.09 -10.53 -24.92
C HIS A 8 -7.88 -12.04 -24.70
N LYS A 9 -8.55 -12.88 -25.52
CA LYS A 9 -8.34 -14.34 -25.51
C LYS A 9 -6.99 -14.72 -26.11
N HIS A 10 -6.53 -14.03 -27.16
CA HIS A 10 -5.24 -14.29 -27.78
C HIS A 10 -4.08 -13.92 -26.84
N TYR A 11 -4.20 -12.79 -26.14
CA TYR A 11 -3.22 -12.32 -25.15
C TYR A 11 -3.10 -13.29 -23.96
N SER A 12 -4.25 -13.77 -23.45
CA SER A 12 -4.29 -14.76 -22.37
C SER A 12 -3.67 -16.11 -22.77
N ARG A 13 -3.84 -16.52 -24.04
CA ARG A 13 -3.29 -17.77 -24.57
C ARG A 13 -1.78 -17.68 -24.86
N ALA A 14 -1.29 -16.50 -25.26
CA ALA A 14 0.13 -16.24 -25.45
C ALA A 14 0.91 -16.26 -24.12
N LEU A 15 0.30 -15.75 -23.05
CA LEU A 15 0.88 -15.84 -21.70
C LEU A 15 0.84 -17.29 -21.17
N SER A 16 -0.24 -18.04 -21.36
CA SER A 16 -0.27 -19.43 -20.88
C SER A 16 0.71 -20.35 -21.63
N SER A 17 0.95 -20.10 -22.92
CA SER A 17 1.85 -20.91 -23.75
C SER A 17 3.33 -20.62 -23.50
N SER A 18 3.69 -19.38 -23.12
CA SER A 18 5.09 -19.01 -22.86
C SER A 18 5.59 -19.48 -21.48
N TYR A 19 4.68 -19.78 -20.55
CA TYR A 19 5.01 -20.33 -19.22
C TYR A 19 5.00 -21.86 -19.12
N SER A 20 4.67 -22.59 -20.19
CA SER A 20 4.45 -24.04 -20.11
C SER A 20 5.71 -24.91 -20.28
N ASN A 21 6.89 -24.37 -20.58
CA ASN A 21 8.07 -25.20 -20.82
C ASN A 21 9.34 -24.60 -20.20
N GLN A 22 9.59 -24.91 -18.91
CA GLN A 22 10.90 -25.35 -18.39
C GLN A 22 10.81 -25.65 -16.88
N ALA A 23 11.23 -26.87 -16.54
CA ALA A 23 11.68 -27.41 -15.24
C ALA A 23 11.10 -26.84 -13.92
N THR A 24 10.49 -27.73 -13.14
CA THR A 24 10.01 -27.52 -11.77
C THR A 24 11.05 -26.90 -10.82
N VAL A 25 10.89 -25.61 -10.55
CA VAL A 25 11.35 -24.93 -9.33
C VAL A 25 10.13 -24.18 -8.79
N GLY A 26 9.79 -24.42 -7.53
CA GLY A 26 8.51 -24.12 -6.88
C GLY A 26 7.67 -22.98 -7.47
N VAL A 27 6.48 -23.33 -7.97
CA VAL A 27 5.46 -22.34 -8.33
C VAL A 27 5.13 -21.52 -7.08
N PRO A 28 5.30 -20.18 -7.08
CA PRO A 28 4.93 -19.37 -5.91
C PRO A 28 3.43 -19.51 -5.67
N LYS A 29 3.06 -19.79 -4.42
CA LYS A 29 1.71 -20.16 -3.98
C LYS A 29 0.66 -19.03 -4.07
N TYR A 30 0.96 -17.92 -4.74
CA TYR A 30 0.17 -16.68 -4.70
C TYR A 30 0.17 -15.99 -6.07
N ILE A 31 -0.84 -16.25 -6.90
CA ILE A 31 -1.20 -15.26 -7.92
C ILE A 31 -1.98 -14.18 -7.17
N THR A 32 -1.27 -13.19 -6.62
CA THR A 32 -1.89 -12.06 -5.96
C THR A 32 -2.74 -11.30 -6.98
N ARG A 33 -4.06 -11.20 -6.76
CA ARG A 33 -4.97 -10.47 -7.63
C ARG A 33 -4.60 -8.99 -7.56
N MET A 34 -4.10 -8.44 -8.66
CA MET A 34 -3.81 -7.01 -8.82
C MET A 34 -4.96 -6.31 -9.56
N SER A 35 -5.20 -5.04 -9.24
CA SER A 35 -6.15 -4.15 -9.93
C SER A 35 -5.42 -2.92 -10.48
N ILE A 36 -5.83 -2.44 -11.64
CA ILE A 36 -5.29 -1.19 -12.22
C ILE A 36 -6.10 0.00 -11.68
N ALA A 37 -5.41 1.06 -11.27
CA ALA A 37 -6.01 2.31 -10.80
C ALA A 37 -5.30 3.52 -11.40
N VAL A 38 -6.02 4.65 -11.47
CA VAL A 38 -5.46 5.97 -11.77
C VAL A 38 -5.34 6.72 -10.45
N VAL A 39 -4.17 7.29 -10.16
CA VAL A 39 -3.88 7.99 -8.90
C VAL A 39 -3.16 9.30 -9.19
N ASN A 40 -3.45 10.34 -8.40
CA ASN A 40 -2.64 11.56 -8.33
C ASN A 40 -2.52 12.05 -6.87
N SER A 41 -1.90 13.21 -6.67
CA SER A 41 -1.78 13.81 -5.33
C SER A 41 -3.13 14.04 -4.66
N LEU A 42 -4.18 14.42 -5.42
CA LEU A 42 -5.52 14.68 -4.88
C LEU A 42 -6.18 13.39 -4.37
N THR A 43 -6.05 12.27 -5.09
CA THR A 43 -6.53 10.95 -4.64
C THR A 43 -6.09 10.65 -3.20
N ILE A 44 -4.83 10.99 -2.88
CA ILE A 44 -4.22 10.75 -1.58
C ILE A 44 -4.59 11.83 -0.57
N THR A 45 -4.42 13.11 -0.91
CA THR A 45 -4.65 14.21 0.05
C THR A 45 -6.11 14.32 0.47
N GLU A 46 -7.05 14.09 -0.45
CA GLU A 46 -8.48 14.06 -0.12
C GLU A 46 -8.82 12.92 0.85
N PHE A 47 -8.14 11.78 0.72
CA PHE A 47 -8.33 10.66 1.65
C PHE A 47 -7.74 10.94 3.04
N VAL A 48 -6.53 11.50 3.11
CA VAL A 48 -5.90 11.87 4.38
C VAL A 48 -6.73 12.92 5.14
N ASN A 49 -7.33 13.86 4.41
CA ASN A 49 -8.18 14.90 5.00
C ASN A 49 -9.54 14.38 5.52
N GLU A 50 -9.97 13.20 5.08
CA GLU A 50 -11.22 12.58 5.51
C GLU A 50 -11.01 11.80 6.82
N LYS A 51 -10.91 12.56 7.91
CA LYS A 51 -10.48 12.11 9.24
C LYS A 51 -11.08 10.76 9.67
N ALA A 52 -12.39 10.56 9.54
CA ALA A 52 -13.03 9.32 9.98
C ALA A 52 -12.57 8.09 9.16
N LYS A 53 -12.41 8.24 7.84
CA LYS A 53 -11.96 7.15 6.96
C LYS A 53 -10.47 6.90 7.16
N PHE A 54 -9.68 7.97 7.31
CA PHE A 54 -8.25 7.86 7.56
C PHE A 54 -7.96 7.25 8.93
N ASP A 55 -8.69 7.64 9.98
CA ASP A 55 -8.54 7.06 11.33
C ASP A 55 -8.85 5.56 11.32
N SER A 56 -9.94 5.15 10.65
CA SER A 56 -10.27 3.74 10.49
C SER A 56 -9.20 2.98 9.70
N PHE A 57 -8.60 3.60 8.69
CA PHE A 57 -7.50 3.02 7.93
C PHE A 57 -6.26 2.81 8.80
N VAL A 58 -5.90 3.82 9.58
CA VAL A 58 -4.79 3.73 10.54
C VAL A 58 -5.05 2.62 11.55
N ASP A 59 -6.27 2.48 12.07
CA ASP A 59 -6.62 1.41 13.01
C ASP A 59 -6.50 0.01 12.40
N GLU A 60 -6.93 -0.18 11.15
CA GLU A 60 -6.79 -1.44 10.42
C GLU A 60 -5.31 -1.80 10.24
N TRP A 61 -4.49 -0.83 9.84
CA TRP A 61 -3.05 -1.04 9.63
C TRP A 61 -2.29 -1.24 10.93
N PHE A 62 -2.61 -0.48 11.97
CA PHE A 62 -2.01 -0.63 13.29
C PHE A 62 -2.18 -2.07 13.79
N LYS A 63 -3.41 -2.60 13.72
CA LYS A 63 -3.70 -4.00 14.10
C LYS A 63 -3.05 -5.04 13.20
N THR A 64 -2.73 -4.70 11.96
CA THR A 64 -2.06 -5.61 11.03
C THR A 64 -0.56 -5.69 11.31
N VAL A 65 0.03 -4.59 11.81
CA VAL A 65 1.46 -4.50 12.13
C VAL A 65 1.74 -4.91 13.57
N ASP A 66 0.81 -4.70 14.49
CA ASP A 66 0.87 -5.16 15.89
C ASP A 66 0.69 -6.69 15.97
N GLU A 67 1.75 -7.42 15.65
CA GLU A 67 1.75 -8.89 15.61
C GLU A 67 1.53 -9.51 17.00
N ASN A 68 2.06 -8.86 18.04
CA ASN A 68 2.03 -9.38 19.39
C ASN A 68 0.76 -8.96 20.18
N GLY A 69 0.07 -7.91 19.73
CA GLY A 69 -1.20 -7.44 20.29
C GLY A 69 -1.07 -6.66 21.60
N ASP A 70 0.09 -6.07 21.88
CA ASP A 70 0.33 -5.29 23.11
C ASP A 70 -0.12 -3.83 22.99
N GLY A 71 -0.66 -3.44 21.83
CA GLY A 71 -1.23 -2.10 21.60
C GLY A 71 -0.18 -1.04 21.31
N LYS A 72 1.04 -1.43 20.96
CA LYS A 72 2.14 -0.56 20.52
C LYS A 72 2.97 -1.26 19.46
N LEU A 73 3.71 -0.50 18.66
CA LEU A 73 4.48 -1.05 17.55
C LEU A 73 5.97 -0.92 17.83
N SER A 74 6.65 -2.04 18.04
CA SER A 74 8.10 -2.06 18.15
C SER A 74 8.77 -1.74 16.80
N CYS A 75 10.04 -1.32 16.85
CA CYS A 75 10.80 -1.06 15.62
C CYS A 75 10.89 -2.29 14.69
N GLU A 76 10.86 -3.51 15.25
CA GLU A 76 10.88 -4.74 14.46
C GLU A 76 9.53 -5.02 13.78
N GLU A 77 8.42 -4.79 14.47
CA GLU A 77 7.07 -4.90 13.89
C GLU A 77 6.88 -3.89 12.76
N ILE A 78 7.27 -2.63 12.98
CA ILE A 78 7.22 -1.62 11.93
C ILE A 78 8.14 -2.01 10.75
N ARG A 79 9.34 -2.54 11.01
CA ARG A 79 10.26 -2.99 9.94
C ARG A 79 9.65 -4.13 9.11
N SER A 80 9.00 -5.09 9.75
CA SER A 80 8.27 -6.16 9.05
C SER A 80 7.06 -5.62 8.29
N GLY A 81 6.36 -4.64 8.86
CA GLY A 81 5.23 -3.96 8.24
C GLY A 81 5.60 -2.99 7.11
N PHE A 82 6.83 -2.45 7.07
CA PHE A 82 7.27 -1.49 6.06
C PHE A 82 7.17 -2.03 4.63
N GLY A 83 7.37 -3.33 4.43
CA GLY A 83 7.15 -3.96 3.12
C GLY A 83 5.71 -3.86 2.62
N LEU A 84 4.75 -3.68 3.53
CA LEU A 84 3.33 -3.47 3.23
C LEU A 84 2.98 -1.98 3.10
N LEU A 85 3.68 -1.11 3.81
CA LEU A 85 3.46 0.35 3.85
C LEU A 85 4.12 1.09 2.69
N LEU A 86 5.19 0.54 2.10
CA LEU A 86 5.84 1.15 0.95
C LEU A 86 5.08 0.83 -0.34
N PRO A 87 4.64 1.85 -1.09
CA PRO A 87 3.73 1.69 -2.23
C PRO A 87 4.30 0.91 -3.43
N PHE A 88 5.57 0.50 -3.39
CA PHE A 88 6.25 -0.11 -4.53
C PHE A 88 6.92 -1.46 -4.24
N GLY A 89 6.63 -2.09 -3.08
CA GLY A 89 7.26 -3.37 -2.73
C GLY A 89 8.79 -3.29 -2.69
N SER A 90 9.32 -2.10 -2.41
CA SER A 90 10.75 -1.89 -2.23
C SER A 90 11.22 -2.61 -0.99
N ASP A 91 12.47 -3.08 -1.01
CA ASP A 91 13.10 -3.63 0.17
C ASP A 91 12.96 -2.64 1.34
N PRO A 92 12.70 -3.13 2.57
CA PRO A 92 12.65 -2.25 3.73
C PRO A 92 13.95 -1.43 3.78
N PRO A 93 13.89 -0.16 4.21
CA PRO A 93 15.08 0.68 4.31
C PRO A 93 16.16 -0.01 5.13
N PRO A 94 17.45 0.33 4.92
CA PRO A 94 18.52 -0.13 5.79
C PRO A 94 18.16 0.10 7.27
N ARG A 95 18.56 -0.83 8.14
CA ARG A 95 18.19 -0.81 9.57
C ARG A 95 18.38 0.56 10.24
N GLN A 96 19.47 1.26 9.92
CA GLN A 96 19.77 2.58 10.47
C GLN A 96 18.76 3.67 10.04
N GLU A 97 18.25 3.61 8.82
CA GLU A 97 17.25 4.56 8.33
C GLU A 97 15.89 4.30 8.98
N ASN A 98 15.52 3.02 9.14
CA ASN A 98 14.31 2.65 9.90
C ASN A 98 14.38 3.11 11.35
N GLU A 99 15.50 2.92 12.03
CA GLU A 99 15.68 3.38 13.42
C GLU A 99 15.62 4.91 13.53
N ALA A 100 16.13 5.65 12.55
CA ALA A 100 16.06 7.11 12.52
C ALA A 100 14.63 7.63 12.28
N ILE A 101 13.90 7.00 11.36
CA ILE A 101 12.48 7.31 11.13
C ILE A 101 11.67 6.97 12.37
N PHE A 102 11.87 5.77 12.94
CA PHE A 102 11.20 5.32 14.16
C PHE A 102 11.36 6.34 15.30
N LYS A 103 12.61 6.70 15.63
CA LYS A 103 12.91 7.67 16.70
C LYS A 103 12.35 9.06 16.46
N ARG A 104 12.03 9.42 15.21
CA ARG A 104 11.43 10.71 14.90
C ARG A 104 9.96 10.76 15.30
N PHE A 105 9.28 9.62 15.30
CA PHE A 105 7.84 9.52 15.60
C PHE A 105 7.55 8.93 16.99
N ASP A 106 8.52 8.28 17.62
CA ASP A 106 8.51 7.91 19.04
C ASP A 106 8.73 9.18 19.88
N GLU A 107 7.65 9.91 20.16
CA GLU A 107 7.68 11.24 20.80
C GLU A 107 7.98 11.13 22.29
N ASP A 108 7.46 10.08 22.95
CA ASP A 108 7.68 9.84 24.36
C ASP A 108 9.00 9.09 24.67
N GLY A 109 9.63 8.52 23.63
CA GLY A 109 10.91 7.82 23.71
C GLY A 109 10.80 6.47 24.42
N ASN A 110 9.63 5.86 24.45
CA ASN A 110 9.38 4.58 25.12
C ASN A 110 9.92 3.37 24.31
N GLY A 111 10.35 3.59 23.07
CA GLY A 111 10.90 2.56 22.19
C GLY A 111 9.84 1.77 21.41
N ALA A 112 8.60 2.24 21.38
CA ALA A 112 7.45 1.69 20.65
C ALA A 112 6.57 2.85 20.16
N LEU A 113 5.92 2.69 19.01
CA LEU A 113 4.93 3.68 18.57
C LEU A 113 3.54 3.31 19.08
N ASP A 114 2.89 4.22 19.77
CA ASP A 114 1.47 4.12 20.04
C ASP A 114 0.62 4.43 18.79
N ARG A 115 -0.70 4.35 18.94
CA ARG A 115 -1.65 4.60 17.85
C ARG A 115 -1.52 6.00 17.25
N GLU A 116 -1.37 7.04 18.07
CA GLU A 116 -1.33 8.43 17.60
C GLU A 116 0.03 8.76 16.96
N GLU A 117 1.11 8.20 17.49
CA GLU A 117 2.45 8.27 16.89
C GLU A 117 2.48 7.55 15.53
N PHE A 118 1.89 6.36 15.45
CA PHE A 118 1.74 5.63 14.20
C PHE A 118 0.86 6.38 13.18
N LYS A 119 -0.23 7.01 13.64
CA LYS A 119 -1.07 7.87 12.79
C LYS A 119 -0.26 9.03 12.19
N SER A 120 0.61 9.64 12.99
CA SER A 120 1.48 10.74 12.55
C SER A 120 2.48 10.25 11.49
N LEU A 121 3.09 9.08 11.70
CA LEU A 121 3.94 8.41 10.71
C LEU A 121 3.18 8.16 9.39
N MET A 122 1.98 7.58 9.45
CA MET A 122 1.15 7.30 8.27
C MET A 122 0.76 8.57 7.51
N THR A 123 0.45 9.64 8.24
CA THR A 123 0.12 10.94 7.66
C THR A 123 1.31 11.49 6.86
N GLU A 124 2.52 11.45 7.43
CA GLU A 124 3.71 11.96 6.74
C GLU A 124 4.06 11.10 5.51
N ILE A 125 3.96 9.77 5.60
CA ILE A 125 4.19 8.87 4.46
C ILE A 125 3.22 9.16 3.32
N MET A 126 1.92 9.28 3.63
CA MET A 126 0.90 9.58 2.62
C MET A 126 1.11 10.95 1.98
N ASN A 127 1.44 11.97 2.78
CA ASN A 127 1.73 13.29 2.25
C ASN A 127 3.01 13.31 1.40
N ALA A 128 4.06 12.60 1.82
CA ALA A 128 5.27 12.44 1.03
C ALA A 128 5.00 11.75 -0.31
N LEU A 129 4.17 10.71 -0.31
CA LEU A 129 3.73 10.01 -1.52
C LEU A 129 2.93 10.92 -2.44
N ALA A 130 1.98 11.69 -1.91
CA ALA A 130 1.21 12.67 -2.68
C ALA A 130 2.13 13.72 -3.34
N ARG A 131 3.14 14.22 -2.62
CA ARG A 131 4.15 15.14 -3.17
C ARG A 131 4.98 14.47 -4.27
N GLY A 132 5.39 13.21 -4.07
CA GLY A 132 6.19 12.46 -5.02
C GLY A 132 5.45 12.13 -6.33
N ILE A 133 4.17 11.78 -6.24
CA ILE A 133 3.32 11.52 -7.42
C ILE A 133 2.96 12.83 -8.13
N GLY A 134 2.69 13.91 -7.38
CA GLY A 134 2.29 15.20 -7.93
C GLY A 134 0.89 15.20 -8.53
N GLY A 135 0.53 16.29 -9.21
CA GLY A 135 -0.84 16.50 -9.72
C GLY A 135 -1.17 15.77 -11.02
N SER A 136 -0.18 15.20 -11.72
CA SER A 136 -0.42 14.49 -12.97
C SER A 136 -0.91 13.06 -12.69
N PRO A 137 -2.02 12.62 -13.30
CA PRO A 137 -2.50 11.25 -13.12
C PRO A 137 -1.48 10.20 -13.58
N ILE A 138 -1.26 9.19 -12.75
CA ILE A 138 -0.45 8.02 -13.07
C ILE A 138 -1.29 6.74 -13.01
N ILE A 139 -0.99 5.77 -13.87
CA ILE A 139 -1.61 4.45 -13.86
C ILE A 139 -0.74 3.52 -13.01
N VAL A 140 -1.33 2.89 -12.01
CA VAL A 140 -0.64 1.99 -11.07
C VAL A 140 -1.35 0.65 -10.99
N ALA A 141 -0.58 -0.43 -10.86
CA ALA A 141 -1.10 -1.75 -10.52
C ALA A 141 -1.03 -1.93 -8.99
N LEU A 142 -2.18 -2.16 -8.37
CA LEU A 142 -2.34 -2.27 -6.92
C LEU A 142 -2.65 -3.71 -6.53
N GLY A 143 -1.89 -4.25 -5.57
CA GLY A 143 -2.28 -5.47 -4.87
C GLY A 143 -3.47 -5.24 -3.94
N LYS A 144 -4.17 -6.31 -3.55
CA LYS A 144 -5.31 -6.26 -2.63
C LYS A 144 -5.01 -5.48 -1.34
N ASP A 145 -3.83 -5.71 -0.78
CA ASP A 145 -3.38 -5.11 0.48
C ASP A 145 -2.47 -3.90 0.24
N SER A 146 -2.51 -3.33 -0.96
CA SER A 146 -1.76 -2.12 -1.28
C SER A 146 -2.27 -0.95 -0.46
N PHE A 147 -1.31 -0.19 0.05
CA PHE A 147 -1.51 1.06 0.77
C PHE A 147 -2.38 2.08 0.00
N LEU A 148 -2.35 2.07 -1.34
CA LEU A 148 -3.11 2.99 -2.19
C LEU A 148 -4.55 2.56 -2.50
N THR A 149 -4.95 1.34 -2.13
CA THR A 149 -6.28 0.81 -2.46
C THR A 149 -7.41 1.62 -1.80
N LYS A 150 -7.23 2.03 -0.53
CA LYS A 150 -8.25 2.78 0.23
C LYS A 150 -8.42 4.22 -0.27
N PRO A 151 -7.35 4.98 -0.55
CA PRO A 151 -7.45 6.26 -1.26
C PRO A 151 -8.20 6.19 -2.60
N VAL A 152 -7.93 5.18 -3.42
CA VAL A 152 -8.62 5.00 -4.71
C VAL A 152 -10.10 4.72 -4.51
N GLN A 153 -10.45 3.80 -3.61
CA GLN A 153 -11.85 3.51 -3.28
C GLN A 153 -12.59 4.76 -2.77
N HIS A 154 -11.91 5.56 -1.95
CA HIS A 154 -12.43 6.81 -1.45
C HIS A 154 -12.77 7.80 -2.58
N GLU A 155 -11.86 7.98 -3.53
CA GLU A 155 -12.08 8.85 -4.68
C GLU A 155 -13.23 8.35 -5.56
N LEU A 156 -13.26 7.07 -5.90
CA LEU A 156 -14.33 6.46 -6.69
C LEU A 156 -15.72 6.63 -6.03
N ALA A 157 -15.80 6.46 -4.70
CA ALA A 157 -17.04 6.66 -3.97
C ALA A 157 -17.54 8.11 -4.05
N ARG A 158 -16.64 9.10 -3.89
CA ARG A 158 -17.00 10.52 -4.08
C ARG A 158 -17.51 10.79 -5.50
N LEU A 159 -16.81 10.30 -6.51
CA LEU A 159 -17.19 10.50 -7.92
C LEU A 159 -18.54 9.87 -8.27
N SER A 160 -18.88 8.73 -7.65
CA SER A 160 -20.19 8.09 -7.82
C SER A 160 -21.35 8.78 -7.10
N SER A 161 -21.03 9.69 -6.17
CA SER A 161 -22.01 10.42 -5.35
C SER A 161 -22.27 11.84 -5.86
N SER A 162 -21.60 12.26 -6.93
CA SER A 162 -21.71 13.59 -7.56
C SER A 162 -22.45 13.54 -8.88
#